data_AF-A0A2V6B6U9-F1
#
_entry.id   AF-A0A2V6B6U9-F1
#
_cell.length_a   1.000
_cell.length_b   1.000
_cell.length_c   1.000
_cell.angle_alpha   90.00
_cell.angle_beta   90.00
_cell.angle_gamma   90.00
#
_symmetry.space_group_name_H-M   'P 1'
#
loop_
_entity.id
_entity.type
_entity.pdbx_description
1 polymer ?
#
loop_
_entity_poly.entity_id
_entity_poly.type
_entity_poly.pdbx_seq_one_letter_code
_entity_poly.pdbx_strand_id
1 'polypeptide(L)'
;MVQGRGSAANSAVCYCLGITPVDPVESDLVFERFLNERRKGWPDIDLDLPSGDRREAVIQEIYRRYGKHGAAMTANVISYRGRSAAREIGKALNFPPSIIDRFSHLFASGDFPHTLELESQIEQAGLPKNHPRMPAFIRLYHAIYGLPRHLGQHSGG
;
A
#
# COMPACT_ATOMS: atom_id res chain seq x y z
N MET A 1 19.62 14.11 2.52
CA MET A 1 19.80 14.13 1.06
C MET A 1 18.46 13.76 0.46
N VAL A 2 17.99 14.51 -0.54
CA VAL A 2 16.80 14.14 -1.34
C VAL A 2 17.33 13.47 -2.59
N GLN A 3 16.72 12.36 -3.00
CA GLN A 3 17.21 11.59 -4.15
C GLN A 3 16.02 11.18 -5.02
N GLY A 4 16.10 11.47 -6.32
CA GLY A 4 15.18 10.89 -7.30
C GLY A 4 15.35 9.37 -7.40
N ARG A 5 14.24 8.64 -7.41
CA ARG A 5 14.18 7.18 -7.59
C ARG A 5 13.63 6.80 -8.95
N GLY A 6 13.71 5.49 -9.24
CA GLY A 6 13.12 4.90 -10.43
C GLY A 6 13.88 5.29 -11.69
N SER A 7 13.15 5.40 -12.80
CA SER A 7 13.76 5.67 -14.10
C SER A 7 14.28 7.11 -14.24
N ALA A 8 13.95 8.03 -13.33
CA ALA A 8 14.51 9.39 -13.34
C ALA A 8 16.05 9.41 -13.29
N ALA A 9 16.67 8.42 -12.64
CA ALA A 9 18.13 8.27 -12.59
C ALA A 9 18.78 8.04 -13.97
N ASN A 10 18.00 7.61 -14.96
CA ASN A 10 18.50 7.35 -16.32
C ASN A 10 18.56 8.63 -17.18
N SER A 11 18.17 9.79 -16.63
CA SER A 11 18.13 11.05 -17.35
C SER A 11 19.34 11.93 -17.04
N ALA A 12 20.15 12.22 -18.06
CA ALA A 12 21.27 13.16 -17.94
C ALA A 12 20.78 14.56 -17.54
N VAL A 13 19.56 14.94 -17.94
CA VAL A 13 18.95 16.21 -17.51
C VAL A 13 18.65 16.20 -16.02
N CYS A 14 18.09 15.12 -15.48
CA CYS A 14 17.84 15.00 -14.04
C CYS A 14 19.15 15.05 -13.23
N TYR A 15 20.22 14.44 -13.73
CA TYR A 15 21.55 14.52 -13.14
C TYR A 15 22.09 15.96 -13.17
N CYS A 16 22.10 16.61 -14.33
CA CYS A 16 22.60 17.99 -14.49
C CYS A 16 21.82 19.02 -13.66
N LEU A 17 20.52 18.79 -13.43
CA LEU A 17 19.68 19.64 -12.59
C LEU A 17 19.78 19.31 -11.09
N GLY A 18 20.55 18.29 -10.71
CA GLY A 18 20.70 17.85 -9.32
C GLY A 18 19.47 17.16 -8.73
N ILE A 19 18.55 16.68 -9.58
CA ILE A 19 17.38 15.89 -9.17
C ILE A 19 17.83 14.47 -8.76
N THR A 20 18.81 13.93 -9.46
CA THR A 20 19.42 12.63 -9.18
C THR A 20 20.94 12.79 -8.99
N PRO A 21 21.56 12.07 -8.04
CA PRO A 21 23.01 12.16 -7.83
C PRO A 21 23.82 11.20 -8.72
N VAL A 22 23.15 10.42 -9.58
CA VAL A 22 23.77 9.38 -10.41
C VAL A 22 24.04 9.91 -11.80
N ASP A 23 25.28 9.79 -12.28
CA ASP A 23 25.65 10.06 -13.67
C ASP A 23 25.20 8.87 -14.55
N PRO A 24 24.21 9.07 -15.44
CA PRO A 24 23.68 7.98 -16.26
C PRO A 24 24.63 7.56 -17.39
N VAL A 25 25.58 8.41 -17.79
CA VAL A 25 26.55 8.09 -18.84
C VAL A 25 27.66 7.21 -18.27
N GLU A 26 28.21 7.57 -17.11
CA GLU A 26 29.21 6.74 -16.41
C GLU A 26 28.62 5.38 -16.01
N SER A 27 27.33 5.36 -15.65
CA SER A 27 26.63 4.16 -15.20
C SER A 27 25.95 3.35 -16.32
N ASP A 28 26.13 3.74 -17.59
CA ASP A 28 25.53 3.09 -18.79
C ASP A 28 24.01 2.87 -18.67
N LEU A 29 23.28 3.89 -18.17
CA LEU A 29 21.84 3.82 -17.96
C LEU A 29 21.05 4.20 -19.22
N VAL A 30 20.02 3.41 -19.52
CA VAL A 30 19.19 3.58 -20.72
C VAL A 30 18.11 4.65 -20.50
N PHE A 31 18.23 5.79 -21.18
CA PHE A 31 17.28 6.92 -21.09
C PHE A 31 15.84 6.53 -21.47
N GLU A 32 15.66 5.65 -22.45
CA GLU A 32 14.35 5.24 -22.99
C GLU A 32 13.48 4.51 -21.94
N ARG A 33 14.06 4.10 -20.81
CA ARG A 33 13.29 3.59 -19.67
C ARG A 33 12.58 4.69 -18.88
N PHE A 34 13.08 5.92 -18.96
CA PHE A 34 12.49 7.10 -18.35
C PHE A 34 11.43 7.71 -19.26
N LEU A 35 11.82 8.06 -20.48
CA LEU A 35 10.95 8.70 -21.46
C LEU A 35 11.17 8.07 -22.83
N ASN A 36 10.10 7.65 -23.48
CA ASN A 36 10.15 6.97 -24.77
C ASN A 36 9.06 7.50 -25.69
N GLU A 37 9.41 7.84 -26.92
CA GLU A 37 8.47 8.34 -27.94
C GLU A 37 7.32 7.36 -28.24
N ARG A 38 7.55 6.05 -28.05
CA ARG A 38 6.54 5.00 -28.26
C ARG A 38 5.61 4.80 -27.06
N ARG A 39 5.98 5.31 -25.87
CA ARG A 39 5.16 5.19 -24.65
C ARG A 39 4.30 6.45 -24.52
N LYS A 40 2.98 6.28 -24.64
CA LYS A 40 2.02 7.35 -24.34
C LYS A 40 1.85 7.47 -22.83
N GLY A 41 2.53 8.43 -22.23
CA GLY A 41 2.42 8.74 -20.80
C GLY A 41 3.42 9.80 -20.38
N TRP A 42 3.07 10.58 -19.36
CA TRP A 42 4.01 11.52 -18.75
C TRP A 42 5.07 10.76 -17.95
N PRO A 43 6.34 11.23 -17.94
CA PRO A 43 7.35 10.66 -17.05
C PRO A 43 6.99 10.98 -15.60
N ASP A 44 7.27 10.05 -14.70
CA ASP A 44 7.05 10.20 -13.27
C ASP A 44 8.40 10.28 -12.54
N ILE A 45 8.53 11.22 -11.60
CA ILE A 45 9.75 11.46 -10.84
C ILE A 45 9.43 11.39 -9.35
N ASP A 46 9.72 10.24 -8.76
CA ASP A 46 9.59 10.02 -7.32
C ASP A 46 10.81 10.57 -6.58
N LEU A 47 10.58 11.43 -5.58
CA LEU A 47 11.63 12.01 -4.74
C LEU A 47 11.58 11.42 -3.32
N ASP A 48 12.70 10.90 -2.85
CA ASP A 48 12.86 10.50 -1.46
C ASP A 48 13.09 11.71 -0.56
N LEU A 49 12.15 11.97 0.35
CA LEU A 49 12.31 13.00 1.37
C LEU A 49 12.70 12.37 2.71
N PRO A 50 13.57 13.01 3.51
CA PRO A 50 13.82 12.59 4.88
C PRO A 50 12.53 12.59 5.70
N SER A 51 12.26 11.54 6.46
CA SER A 51 11.06 11.41 7.28
C SER A 51 10.96 12.49 8.37
N GLY A 52 9.76 12.64 8.94
CA GLY A 52 9.47 13.61 10.00
C GLY A 52 9.38 15.06 9.50
N ASP A 53 9.83 16.00 10.33
CA ASP A 53 9.65 17.44 10.12
C ASP A 53 10.20 17.96 8.80
N ARG A 54 11.24 17.32 8.25
CA ARG A 54 11.83 17.71 6.97
C ARG A 54 10.92 17.42 5.79
N ARG A 55 10.27 16.25 5.75
CA ARG A 55 9.24 15.93 4.74
C ARG A 55 8.05 16.88 4.89
N GLU A 56 7.64 17.14 6.12
CA GLU A 56 6.51 18.05 6.39
C GLU A 56 6.79 19.47 5.89
N ALA A 57 7.99 20.01 6.15
CA ALA A 57 8.37 21.34 5.65
C ALA A 57 8.30 21.44 4.12
N VAL A 58 8.66 20.38 3.39
CA VAL A 58 8.54 20.34 1.92
C VAL A 58 7.07 20.34 1.48
N ILE A 59 6.22 19.55 2.14
CA ILE A 59 4.78 19.52 1.85
C ILE A 59 4.15 20.91 2.07
N GLN A 60 4.48 21.55 3.19
CA GLN A 60 4.01 22.91 3.48
C GLN A 60 4.51 23.93 2.46
N GLU A 61 5.73 23.79 1.96
CA GLU A 61 6.24 24.66 0.90
C GLU A 61 5.49 24.46 -0.43
N ILE A 62 5.14 23.22 -0.77
CA ILE A 62 4.29 22.91 -1.94
C ILE A 62 2.93 23.58 -1.78
N TYR A 63 2.29 23.48 -0.61
CA TYR A 63 1.01 24.14 -0.35
C TYR A 63 1.12 25.66 -0.36
N ARG A 64 2.19 26.22 0.21
CA ARG A 64 2.42 27.67 0.18
C ARG A 64 2.58 28.19 -1.25
N ARG A 65 3.30 27.48 -2.12
CA ARG A 65 3.53 27.89 -3.51
C ARG A 65 2.36 27.61 -4.44
N TYR A 66 1.79 26.42 -4.34
CA TYR A 66 0.89 25.85 -5.34
C TYR A 66 -0.52 25.57 -4.82
N GLY A 67 -0.82 25.77 -3.53
CA GLY A 67 -2.14 25.53 -2.95
C GLY A 67 -3.27 26.28 -3.68
N LYS A 68 -3.02 27.52 -4.11
CA LYS A 68 -3.98 28.31 -4.92
C LYS A 68 -4.30 27.71 -6.30
N HIS A 69 -3.49 26.77 -6.77
CA HIS A 69 -3.66 26.06 -8.04
C HIS A 69 -4.24 24.64 -7.86
N GLY A 70 -4.54 24.24 -6.62
CA GLY A 70 -5.05 22.90 -6.30
C GLY A 70 -3.94 21.91 -5.98
N ALA A 71 -3.33 22.03 -4.80
CA ALA A 71 -2.40 21.05 -4.25
C ALA A 71 -3.04 20.32 -3.06
N ALA A 72 -2.95 18.99 -3.04
CA ALA A 72 -3.49 18.15 -1.96
C ALA A 72 -2.67 16.86 -1.83
N MET A 73 -2.73 16.22 -0.65
CA MET A 73 -2.19 14.88 -0.48
C MET A 73 -3.05 13.85 -1.22
N THR A 74 -2.41 12.81 -1.72
CA THR A 74 -3.10 11.65 -2.28
C THR A 74 -3.59 10.70 -1.18
N ALA A 75 -4.75 10.09 -1.40
CA ALA A 75 -5.36 9.17 -0.45
C ALA A 75 -5.23 7.72 -0.93
N ASN A 76 -4.98 6.82 0.02
CA ASN A 76 -5.07 5.39 -0.17
C ASN A 76 -6.45 4.88 0.25
N VAL A 77 -7.10 4.11 -0.62
CA VAL A 77 -8.31 3.38 -0.24
C VAL A 77 -7.90 2.07 0.42
N ILE A 78 -7.99 2.01 1.76
CA ILE A 78 -7.70 0.79 2.51
C ILE A 78 -8.93 -0.11 2.46
N SER A 79 -8.77 -1.34 1.95
CA SER A 79 -9.85 -2.33 1.86
C SER A 79 -9.76 -3.41 2.94
N TYR A 80 -10.86 -4.14 3.14
CA TYR A 80 -10.89 -5.33 3.97
C TYR A 80 -10.10 -6.47 3.31
N ARG A 81 -8.91 -6.69 3.86
CA ARG A 81 -7.99 -7.80 3.55
C ARG A 81 -8.16 -8.93 4.54
N GLY A 82 -7.66 -10.14 4.27
CA GLY A 82 -8.04 -11.37 4.98
C GLY A 82 -7.97 -11.25 6.50
N ARG A 83 -6.85 -10.76 7.04
CA ARG A 83 -6.70 -10.47 8.48
C ARG A 83 -7.76 -9.52 9.01
N SER A 84 -7.95 -8.37 8.35
CA SER A 84 -8.88 -7.34 8.81
C SER A 84 -10.34 -7.78 8.67
N ALA A 85 -10.68 -8.49 7.59
CA ALA A 85 -12.00 -9.02 7.34
C ALA A 85 -12.37 -10.08 8.40
N ALA A 86 -11.48 -11.05 8.64
CA ALA A 86 -11.69 -12.08 9.65
C ALA A 86 -11.87 -11.49 11.06
N ARG A 87 -11.09 -10.46 11.42
CA ARG A 87 -11.22 -9.78 12.71
C ARG A 87 -12.55 -9.04 12.86
N GLU A 88 -12.97 -8.28 11.85
CA GLU A 88 -14.24 -7.53 11.94
C GLU A 88 -15.46 -8.46 11.94
N ILE A 89 -15.48 -9.52 11.11
CA ILE A 89 -16.55 -10.53 11.16
C ILE A 89 -16.54 -11.27 12.51
N GLY A 90 -15.36 -11.60 13.04
CA GLY A 90 -15.25 -12.24 14.36
C GLY A 90 -15.85 -11.39 15.48
N LYS A 91 -15.63 -10.07 15.45
CA LYS A 91 -16.28 -9.12 16.37
C LYS A 91 -17.78 -9.06 16.16
N ALA A 92 -18.24 -8.91 14.92
CA ALA A 92 -19.66 -8.81 14.59
C ALA A 92 -20.45 -10.06 15.00
N LEU A 93 -19.83 -11.23 14.89
CA LEU A 93 -20.42 -12.49 15.34
C LEU A 93 -20.24 -12.74 16.83
N ASN A 94 -19.61 -11.84 17.58
CA ASN A 94 -19.36 -11.93 19.03
C ASN A 94 -18.47 -13.13 19.43
N PHE A 95 -17.38 -13.36 18.71
CA PHE A 95 -16.37 -14.33 19.15
C PHE A 95 -15.48 -13.77 20.27
N PRO A 96 -14.97 -14.62 21.18
CA PRO A 96 -14.03 -14.20 22.21
C PRO A 96 -12.78 -13.54 21.60
N PRO A 97 -12.19 -12.51 22.24
CA PRO A 97 -10.96 -11.87 21.78
C PRO A 97 -9.82 -12.86 21.53
N SER A 98 -9.71 -13.91 22.36
CA SER A 98 -8.70 -14.97 22.19
C SER A 98 -8.83 -15.73 20.86
N ILE A 99 -10.05 -15.91 20.33
CA ILE A 99 -10.25 -16.51 19.00
C ILE A 99 -9.91 -15.49 17.91
N ILE A 100 -10.37 -14.25 18.07
CA ILE A 100 -10.16 -13.16 17.10
C ILE A 100 -8.66 -12.83 16.93
N ASP A 101 -7.88 -12.93 18.00
CA ASP A 101 -6.44 -12.71 17.96
C ASP A 101 -5.71 -13.84 17.23
N ARG A 102 -6.21 -15.09 17.32
CA ARG A 102 -5.70 -16.21 16.53
C ARG A 102 -5.96 -16.06 15.04
N PHE A 103 -7.03 -15.37 14.62
CA PHE A 103 -7.24 -15.06 13.18
C PHE A 103 -6.11 -14.22 12.57
N SER A 104 -5.38 -13.44 13.39
CA SER A 104 -4.21 -12.70 12.89
C SER A 104 -3.08 -13.61 12.43
N HIS A 105 -2.95 -14.80 13.02
CA HIS A 105 -1.91 -15.76 12.65
C HIS A 105 -2.23 -16.53 11.37
N LEU A 106 -3.50 -16.64 10.98
CA LEU A 106 -3.92 -17.31 9.75
C LEU A 106 -3.37 -16.64 8.49
N PHE A 107 -3.24 -15.31 8.54
CA PHE A 107 -2.78 -14.48 7.44
C PHE A 107 -1.37 -13.93 7.69
N ALA A 108 -0.51 -14.71 8.36
CA ALA A 108 0.86 -14.28 8.68
C ALA A 108 1.71 -13.99 7.42
N SER A 109 1.42 -14.67 6.31
CA SER A 109 1.99 -14.38 5.00
C SER A 109 1.30 -13.23 4.26
N GLY A 110 0.23 -12.64 4.78
CA GLY A 110 -0.66 -11.74 4.03
C GLY A 110 -1.69 -12.52 3.20
N ASP A 111 -2.32 -11.84 2.24
CA ASP A 111 -3.41 -12.38 1.39
C ASP A 111 -2.89 -13.17 0.16
N PHE A 112 -1.71 -13.77 0.24
CA PHE A 112 -1.25 -14.66 -0.83
C PHE A 112 -2.11 -15.94 -0.86
N PRO A 113 -2.18 -16.63 -2.02
CA PRO A 113 -2.87 -17.91 -2.12
C PRO A 113 -2.39 -18.86 -1.02
N HIS A 114 -3.32 -19.26 -0.16
CA HIS A 114 -3.02 -20.21 0.91
C HIS A 114 -3.15 -21.64 0.38
N THR A 115 -2.35 -22.55 0.94
CA THR A 115 -2.46 -23.99 0.68
C THR A 115 -3.70 -24.61 1.31
N LEU A 116 -4.29 -23.94 2.29
CA LEU A 116 -5.49 -24.38 3.01
C LEU A 116 -6.68 -23.50 2.65
N GLU A 117 -7.83 -24.15 2.47
CA GLU A 117 -9.13 -23.47 2.37
C GLU A 117 -9.43 -22.65 3.63
N LEU A 118 -10.18 -21.57 3.46
CA LEU A 118 -10.51 -20.61 4.51
C LEU A 118 -11.11 -21.28 5.75
N GLU A 119 -12.03 -22.23 5.57
CA GLU A 119 -12.64 -22.98 6.68
C GLU A 119 -11.61 -23.75 7.51
N SER A 120 -10.64 -24.38 6.84
CA SER A 120 -9.55 -25.12 7.50
C SER A 120 -8.60 -24.19 8.23
N GLN A 121 -8.36 -22.98 7.70
CA GLN A 121 -7.60 -21.96 8.42
C GLN A 121 -8.34 -21.50 9.69
N ILE A 122 -9.63 -21.20 9.59
CA ILE A 122 -10.44 -20.76 10.73
C ILE A 122 -10.53 -21.85 11.81
N GLU A 123 -10.61 -23.11 11.40
CA GLU A 123 -10.52 -24.26 12.29
C GLU A 123 -9.20 -24.31 13.06
N GLN A 124 -8.06 -24.03 12.41
CA GLN A 124 -6.75 -23.90 13.08
C GLN A 124 -6.68 -22.73 14.06
N ALA A 125 -7.41 -21.64 13.80
CA ALA A 125 -7.60 -20.57 14.78
C ALA A 125 -8.57 -20.94 15.92
N GLY A 126 -9.00 -22.21 15.97
CA GLY A 126 -9.75 -22.81 17.06
C GLY A 126 -11.24 -22.46 17.06
N LEU A 127 -11.82 -22.19 15.90
CA LEU A 127 -13.27 -22.20 15.69
C LEU A 127 -13.65 -23.49 14.95
N PRO A 128 -14.26 -24.48 15.63
CA PRO A 128 -14.58 -25.77 15.02
C PRO A 128 -15.48 -25.65 13.78
N LYS A 129 -15.29 -26.52 12.78
CA LYS A 129 -16.13 -26.54 11.56
C LYS A 129 -17.62 -26.69 11.83
N ASN A 130 -17.98 -27.46 12.85
CA ASN A 130 -19.37 -27.67 13.27
C ASN A 130 -19.95 -26.52 14.13
N HIS A 131 -19.19 -25.46 14.38
CA HIS A 131 -19.65 -24.35 15.20
C HIS A 131 -20.83 -23.64 14.50
N PRO A 132 -21.95 -23.35 15.19
CA PRO A 132 -23.19 -22.85 14.56
C PRO A 132 -23.04 -21.51 13.83
N ARG A 133 -22.06 -20.68 14.23
CA ARG A 133 -21.71 -19.41 13.55
C ARG A 133 -20.72 -19.57 12.38
N MET A 134 -20.16 -20.75 12.12
CA MET A 134 -19.17 -20.96 11.04
C MET A 134 -19.73 -20.62 9.65
N PRO A 135 -20.93 -21.08 9.25
CA PRO A 135 -21.47 -20.74 7.93
C PRO A 135 -21.72 -19.24 7.76
N ALA A 136 -22.13 -18.55 8.83
CA ALA A 136 -22.28 -17.10 8.82
C ALA A 136 -20.93 -16.39 8.69
N PHE A 137 -19.89 -16.87 9.37
CA PHE A 137 -18.55 -16.31 9.28
C PHE A 137 -18.01 -16.36 7.85
N ILE A 138 -18.02 -17.53 7.22
CA ILE A 138 -17.52 -17.72 5.85
C ILE A 138 -18.24 -16.81 4.86
N ARG A 139 -19.59 -16.83 4.90
CA ARG A 139 -20.40 -16.00 4.01
C ARG A 139 -20.11 -14.51 4.18
N LEU A 140 -20.07 -14.02 5.41
CA LEU A 140 -19.82 -12.61 5.69
C LEU A 140 -18.39 -12.20 5.37
N TYR A 141 -17.41 -13.07 5.61
CA TYR A 141 -16.01 -12.84 5.24
C TYR A 141 -15.89 -12.59 3.74
N HIS A 142 -16.45 -13.46 2.90
CA HIS A 142 -16.44 -13.28 1.45
C HIS A 142 -17.22 -12.05 1.00
N ALA A 143 -18.31 -11.72 1.69
CA ALA A 143 -19.12 -10.55 1.36
C ALA A 143 -18.39 -9.22 1.59
N ILE A 144 -17.50 -9.14 2.58
CA ILE A 144 -16.76 -7.91 2.88
C ILE A 144 -15.35 -7.88 2.29
N TYR A 145 -14.80 -9.02 1.86
CA TYR A 145 -13.45 -9.08 1.33
C TYR A 145 -13.30 -8.17 0.12
N GLY A 146 -12.30 -7.27 0.17
CA GLY A 146 -12.04 -6.28 -0.87
C GLY A 146 -12.88 -5.00 -0.78
N LEU A 147 -13.92 -4.95 0.06
CA LEU A 147 -14.70 -3.71 0.24
C LEU A 147 -13.85 -2.60 0.86
N PRO A 148 -14.09 -1.32 0.49
CA PRO A 148 -13.40 -0.19 1.10
C PRO A 148 -13.75 -0.09 2.59
N ARG A 149 -12.74 0.16 3.41
CA ARG A 149 -12.87 0.32 4.87
C ARG A 149 -12.75 1.78 5.27
N HIS A 150 -11.69 2.46 4.84
CA HIS A 150 -11.45 3.87 5.11
C HIS A 150 -10.39 4.44 4.15
N LEU A 151 -10.29 5.77 4.12
CA LEU A 151 -9.20 6.46 3.46
C LEU A 151 -8.02 6.61 4.43
N GLY A 152 -6.84 6.22 3.97
CA GLY A 152 -5.56 6.53 4.62
C GLY A 152 -4.78 7.55 3.79
N GLN A 153 -3.78 8.17 4.40
CA GLN A 153 -2.84 9.02 3.67
C GLN A 153 -1.89 8.13 2.84
N HIS A 154 -1.61 8.51 1.59
CA HIS A 154 -0.62 7.82 0.79
C HIS A 154 0.80 8.16 1.30
N SER A 155 1.67 7.15 1.37
CA SER A 155 3.02 7.34 1.92
C SER A 155 3.92 8.17 1.00
N GLY A 156 3.76 7.99 -0.31
CA GLY A 156 4.48 8.73 -1.35
C GLY A 156 3.83 10.03 -1.83
N GLY A 157 2.64 10.40 -1.33
CA GLY A 157 1.89 11.52 -1.92
C GLY A 157 0.74 12.01 -1.07
#